data_AF-A0AAD0MRC5-F1
#
_entry.id   AF-A0AAD0MRC5-F1
#
_cell.length_a   1.000
_cell.length_b   1.000
_cell.length_c   1.000
_cell.angle_alpha   90.00
_cell.angle_beta   90.00
_cell.angle_gamma   90.00
#
_symmetry.space_group_name_H-M   'P 1'
#
loop_
_entity.id
_entity.type
_entity.pdbx_description
1 polymer ?
#
loop_
_entity_poly.entity_id
_entity_poly.type
_entity_poly.pdbx_seq_one_letter_code
_entity_poly.pdbx_strand_id
1 'polypeptide(L)'
;MSSADRLTEIHIVQARLRALRLVAFTGAVFPGEWGAQWNEAIVPDLLEFGFHARKVNEFCGLMDEDFGSIDVKIVNISAGDPGNWESNYRNALNALLHMQTFSIGHAHADHRRIFLASEANLIATYIKVSTDRYPEVTISLFGLVDCFLNRVLHKVRERHPRLRF
;
A
#
# COMPACT_ATOMS: atom_id res chain seq x y z
N MET A 1 -6.35 30.41 -4.74
CA MET A 1 -6.39 28.96 -4.45
C MET A 1 -7.85 28.54 -4.51
N SER A 2 -8.20 27.59 -5.38
CA SER A 2 -9.60 27.18 -5.56
C SER A 2 -10.04 26.18 -4.48
N SER A 3 -11.34 26.02 -4.27
CA SER A 3 -11.88 24.97 -3.40
C SER A 3 -11.47 23.57 -3.86
N ALA A 4 -11.32 23.37 -5.18
CA ALA A 4 -10.83 22.14 -5.77
C ALA A 4 -9.36 21.88 -5.41
N ASP A 5 -8.49 22.90 -5.48
CA ASP A 5 -7.09 22.77 -5.04
C ASP A 5 -7.01 22.35 -3.57
N ARG A 6 -7.84 22.97 -2.72
CA ARG A 6 -7.83 22.66 -1.29
C ARG A 6 -8.31 21.24 -0.99
N LEU A 7 -9.32 20.76 -1.73
CA LEU A 7 -9.78 19.38 -1.61
C LEU A 7 -8.69 18.39 -2.03
N THR A 8 -8.01 18.65 -3.15
CA THR A 8 -6.87 17.83 -3.60
C THR A 8 -5.75 17.78 -2.57
N GLU A 9 -5.37 18.92 -1.97
CA GLU A 9 -4.37 18.97 -0.88
C GLU A 9 -4.77 18.08 0.30
N ILE A 10 -6.05 18.09 0.70
CA ILE A 10 -6.54 17.23 1.80
C ILE A 10 -6.34 15.76 1.46
N HIS A 11 -6.72 15.32 0.24
CA HIS A 11 -6.52 13.93 -0.18
C HIS A 11 -5.03 13.56 -0.22
N ILE A 12 -4.16 14.47 -0.68
CA ILE A 12 -2.71 14.22 -0.70
C ILE A 12 -2.18 14.05 0.73
N VAL A 13 -2.54 14.95 1.65
CA VAL A 13 -2.08 14.90 3.04
C VAL A 13 -2.54 13.62 3.73
N GLN A 14 -3.81 13.23 3.54
CA GLN A 14 -4.34 12.00 4.14
C GLN A 14 -3.68 10.75 3.53
N ALA A 15 -3.60 10.66 2.20
CA ALA A 15 -2.92 9.54 1.54
C ALA A 15 -1.46 9.43 2.00
N ARG A 16 -0.73 10.55 2.07
CA ARG A 16 0.67 10.58 2.51
C ARG A 16 0.83 10.11 3.96
N LEU A 17 -0.03 10.57 4.86
CA LEU A 17 0.01 10.16 6.27
C LEU A 17 -0.20 8.64 6.42
N ARG A 18 -1.19 8.08 5.72
CA ARG A 18 -1.48 6.64 5.74
C ARG A 18 -0.39 5.82 5.09
N ALA A 19 0.14 6.27 3.95
CA ALA A 19 1.27 5.66 3.28
C ALA A 19 2.48 5.55 4.21
N LEU A 20 2.82 6.61 4.96
CA LEU A 20 3.93 6.60 5.91
C LEU A 20 3.73 5.60 7.07
N ARG A 21 2.49 5.45 7.56
CA ARG A 21 2.17 4.43 8.58
C ARG A 21 2.32 3.02 8.03
N LEU A 22 1.83 2.78 6.81
CA LEU A 22 1.98 1.49 6.12
C LEU A 22 3.45 1.15 5.84
N VAL A 23 4.28 2.14 5.50
CA VAL A 23 5.75 1.96 5.41
C VAL A 23 6.31 1.48 6.74
N ALA A 24 5.91 2.10 7.86
CA ALA A 24 6.37 1.67 9.18
C ALA A 24 5.94 0.22 9.51
N PHE A 25 4.71 -0.16 9.18
CA PHE A 25 4.23 -1.53 9.38
C PHE A 25 4.95 -2.56 8.52
N THR A 26 5.25 -2.23 7.26
CA THR A 26 5.93 -3.14 6.32
C THR A 26 7.43 -3.27 6.61
N GLY A 27 8.03 -2.31 7.32
CA GLY A 27 9.43 -2.36 7.76
C GLY A 27 9.64 -2.97 9.16
N ALA A 28 8.57 -3.21 9.91
CA ALA A 28 8.66 -3.70 11.29
C ALA A 28 8.50 -5.23 11.38
N VAL A 29 9.36 -5.84 12.18
CA VAL A 29 9.20 -7.24 12.60
C VAL A 29 8.36 -7.26 13.88
N PHE A 30 7.40 -8.18 13.96
CA PHE A 30 6.54 -8.34 15.12
C PHE A 30 6.36 -9.83 15.51
N PRO A 31 6.05 -10.13 16.78
CA PRO A 31 5.65 -11.47 17.25
C PRO A 31 4.43 -12.03 16.53
N GLY A 32 4.47 -13.32 16.16
CA GLY A 32 3.33 -13.99 15.51
C GLY A 32 2.02 -13.88 16.31
N GLU A 33 2.10 -13.84 17.63
CA GLU A 33 0.96 -13.73 18.55
C GLU A 33 0.19 -12.40 18.40
N TRP A 34 0.82 -11.37 17.82
CA TRP A 34 0.19 -10.05 17.60
C TRP A 34 -0.49 -9.94 16.24
N GLY A 35 -0.45 -11.00 15.41
CA GLY A 35 -0.88 -10.93 14.01
C GLY A 35 -2.31 -10.44 13.81
N ALA A 36 -3.25 -10.81 14.69
CA ALA A 36 -4.64 -10.34 14.60
C ALA A 36 -4.74 -8.83 14.81
N GLN A 37 -4.16 -8.31 15.90
CA GLN A 37 -4.17 -6.89 16.23
C GLN A 37 -3.36 -6.06 15.21
N TRP A 38 -2.28 -6.65 14.70
CA TRP A 38 -1.45 -6.02 13.66
C TRP A 38 -2.23 -5.86 12.36
N ASN A 39 -2.98 -6.89 11.96
CA ASN A 39 -3.88 -6.83 10.80
C ASN A 39 -4.98 -5.78 11.01
N GLU A 40 -5.63 -5.78 12.16
CA GLU A 40 -6.67 -4.79 12.50
C GLU A 40 -6.15 -3.35 12.43
N ALA A 41 -4.88 -3.11 12.78
CA ALA A 41 -4.25 -1.79 12.67
C ALA A 41 -3.93 -1.38 11.23
N ILE A 42 -3.48 -2.32 10.38
CA ILE A 42 -3.13 -2.06 8.98
C ILE A 42 -4.36 -1.78 8.12
N VAL A 43 -5.47 -2.49 8.34
CA VAL A 43 -6.64 -2.46 7.45
C VAL A 43 -7.20 -1.04 7.26
N PRO A 44 -7.52 -0.27 8.31
CA PRO A 44 -8.05 1.09 8.14
C PRO A 44 -7.06 1.99 7.39
N ASP A 45 -5.77 1.93 7.74
CA ASP A 45 -4.76 2.77 7.09
C ASP A 45 -4.65 2.44 5.59
N LEU A 46 -4.73 1.16 5.22
CA LEU A 46 -4.69 0.70 3.84
C LEU A 46 -5.91 1.12 3.02
N LEU A 47 -7.12 0.96 3.57
CA LEU A 47 -8.35 1.32 2.87
C LEU A 47 -8.47 2.83 2.69
N GLU A 48 -8.17 3.60 3.74
CA GLU A 48 -8.14 5.06 3.65
C GLU A 48 -7.05 5.54 2.68
N PHE A 49 -5.86 4.93 2.72
CA PHE A 49 -4.82 5.19 1.74
C PHE A 49 -5.33 4.94 0.31
N GLY A 50 -5.88 3.76 0.03
CA GLY A 50 -6.34 3.38 -1.30
C GLY A 50 -7.39 4.36 -1.85
N PHE A 51 -8.34 4.75 -1.00
CA PHE A 51 -9.34 5.75 -1.35
C PHE A 51 -8.72 7.12 -1.66
N HIS A 52 -7.93 7.67 -0.73
CA HIS A 52 -7.36 9.00 -0.90
C HIS A 52 -6.38 9.06 -2.08
N ALA A 53 -5.52 8.05 -2.24
CA ALA A 53 -4.54 7.98 -3.32
C ALA A 53 -5.21 7.89 -4.69
N ARG A 54 -6.30 7.13 -4.83
CA ARG A 54 -7.09 7.11 -6.07
C ARG A 54 -7.72 8.47 -6.36
N LYS A 55 -8.24 9.18 -5.36
CA LYS A 55 -8.76 10.55 -5.53
C LYS A 55 -7.68 11.54 -5.95
N VAL A 56 -6.46 11.41 -5.45
CA VAL A 56 -5.32 12.20 -5.95
C VAL A 56 -5.10 11.95 -7.44
N ASN A 57 -5.10 10.68 -7.87
CA ASN A 57 -4.94 10.36 -9.29
C ASN A 57 -6.07 10.93 -10.16
N GLU A 58 -7.32 10.78 -9.72
CA GLU A 58 -8.50 11.33 -10.41
C GLU A 58 -8.41 12.86 -10.54
N PHE A 59 -8.16 13.57 -9.43
CA PHE A 59 -8.16 15.05 -9.41
C PHE A 59 -6.94 15.66 -10.09
N CYS A 60 -5.80 14.96 -10.10
CA CYS A 60 -4.58 15.44 -10.73
C CYS A 60 -4.45 14.99 -12.19
N GLY A 61 -5.40 14.23 -12.72
CA GLY A 61 -5.38 13.70 -14.09
C GLY A 61 -4.30 12.65 -14.33
N LEU A 62 -4.00 11.82 -13.33
CA LEU A 62 -2.93 10.81 -13.34
C LEU A 62 -3.47 9.37 -13.55
N MET A 63 -4.72 9.23 -13.98
CA MET A 63 -5.36 7.91 -14.15
C MET A 63 -4.75 7.07 -15.27
N ASP A 64 -4.05 7.68 -16.22
CA ASP A 64 -3.36 6.98 -17.31
C ASP A 64 -1.84 7.08 -17.22
N GLU A 65 -1.32 7.61 -16.11
CA GLU A 65 0.12 7.74 -15.90
C GLU A 65 0.75 6.38 -15.60
N ASP A 66 1.82 6.05 -16.32
CA ASP A 66 2.67 4.90 -15.99
C ASP A 66 3.68 5.28 -14.91
N PHE A 67 3.47 4.73 -13.72
CA PHE A 67 4.37 4.89 -12.60
C PHE A 67 5.40 3.77 -12.52
N GLY A 68 5.46 2.83 -13.46
CA GLY A 68 6.31 1.64 -13.39
C GLY A 68 5.82 0.61 -12.37
N SER A 69 6.56 -0.50 -12.24
CA SER A 69 6.14 -1.63 -11.42
C SER A 69 6.07 -1.31 -9.93
N ILE A 70 5.06 -1.89 -9.25
CA ILE A 70 4.86 -1.86 -7.79
C ILE A 70 5.02 -3.23 -7.11
N ASP A 71 5.47 -4.24 -7.83
CA ASP A 71 5.78 -5.59 -7.28
C ASP A 71 7.10 -5.63 -6.48
N VAL A 72 7.59 -4.47 -6.04
CA VAL A 72 8.80 -4.31 -5.25
C VAL A 72 8.50 -4.63 -3.78
N LYS A 73 9.36 -5.43 -3.14
CA LYS A 73 9.19 -5.92 -1.76
C LYS A 73 10.37 -5.45 -0.89
N ILE A 74 10.10 -5.11 0.38
CA ILE A 74 11.16 -4.82 1.36
C ILE A 74 11.99 -6.08 1.63
N VAL A 75 11.34 -7.24 1.66
CA VAL A 75 11.95 -8.53 1.94
C VAL A 75 11.78 -9.47 0.77
N ASN A 76 12.80 -10.30 0.53
CA ASN A 76 12.69 -11.39 -0.43
C ASN A 76 11.95 -12.57 0.22
N ILE A 77 10.91 -13.09 -0.44
CA ILE A 77 10.16 -14.26 0.04
C ILE A 77 10.81 -15.50 -0.54
N SER A 78 11.61 -16.19 0.27
CA SER A 78 12.40 -17.35 -0.18
C SER A 78 11.60 -18.65 -0.29
N ALA A 79 10.45 -18.75 0.39
CA ALA A 79 9.58 -19.92 0.38
C ALA A 79 8.13 -19.51 0.58
N GLY A 80 7.19 -20.22 -0.06
CA GLY A 80 5.77 -19.95 0.06
C GLY A 80 5.32 -18.60 -0.53
N ASP A 81 6.01 -18.11 -1.58
CA ASP A 81 5.60 -16.87 -2.25
C ASP A 81 4.16 -17.01 -2.78
N PRO A 82 3.25 -16.08 -2.46
CA PRO A 82 1.85 -16.13 -2.89
C PRO A 82 1.66 -16.05 -4.41
N GLY A 83 2.68 -15.59 -5.16
CA GLY A 83 2.61 -15.39 -6.61
C GLY A 83 1.58 -14.34 -7.02
N ASN A 84 1.28 -14.31 -8.33
CA ASN A 84 0.30 -13.41 -8.96
C ASN A 84 0.37 -11.94 -8.49
N TRP A 85 1.58 -11.37 -8.55
CA TRP A 85 1.84 -10.01 -8.11
C TRP A 85 1.28 -8.99 -9.10
N GLU A 86 0.41 -8.09 -8.62
CA GLU A 86 -0.01 -6.92 -9.37
C GLU A 86 1.15 -5.92 -9.44
N SER A 87 1.59 -5.63 -10.67
CA SER A 87 2.70 -4.72 -10.95
C SER A 87 2.20 -3.30 -11.25
N ASN A 88 0.93 -3.12 -11.60
CA ASN A 88 0.38 -1.83 -11.98
C ASN A 88 -0.30 -1.13 -10.79
N TYR A 89 0.23 0.04 -10.43
CA TYR A 89 -0.27 0.88 -9.34
C TYR A 89 -1.78 1.17 -9.41
N ARG A 90 -2.28 1.54 -10.59
CA ARG A 90 -3.70 1.88 -10.79
C ARG A 90 -4.59 0.65 -10.62
N ASN A 91 -4.19 -0.47 -11.19
CA ASN A 91 -4.95 -1.71 -11.05
C ASN A 91 -5.02 -2.16 -9.60
N ALA A 92 -3.92 -2.04 -8.85
CA ALA A 92 -3.91 -2.32 -7.41
C ALA A 92 -4.86 -1.41 -6.62
N LEU A 93 -4.87 -0.09 -6.89
CA LEU A 93 -5.84 0.82 -6.26
C LEU A 93 -7.29 0.48 -6.61
N ASN A 94 -7.55 0.09 -7.86
CA ASN A 94 -8.89 -0.32 -8.29
C ASN A 94 -9.30 -1.64 -7.63
N ALA A 95 -8.39 -2.60 -7.53
CA ALA A 95 -8.64 -3.87 -6.85
C ALA A 95 -8.97 -3.64 -5.36
N LEU A 96 -8.26 -2.74 -4.68
CA LEU A 96 -8.56 -2.32 -3.31
C LEU A 96 -9.96 -1.71 -3.16
N LEU A 97 -10.38 -0.87 -4.10
CA LEU A 97 -11.70 -0.22 -4.02
C LEU A 97 -12.86 -1.18 -4.30
N HIS A 98 -12.62 -2.20 -5.13
CA HIS A 98 -13.63 -3.14 -5.61
C HIS A 98 -13.48 -4.54 -5.01
N MET A 99 -12.72 -4.67 -3.92
CA MET A 99 -12.45 -5.95 -3.29
C MET A 99 -13.72 -6.59 -2.72
N GLN A 100 -13.86 -7.89 -2.92
CA GLN A 100 -14.87 -8.73 -2.26
C GLN A 100 -14.26 -9.53 -1.12
N THR A 101 -13.06 -10.06 -1.35
CA THR A 101 -12.25 -10.71 -0.31
C THR A 101 -10.98 -9.92 -0.09
N PHE A 102 -10.49 -10.02 1.14
CA PHE A 102 -9.31 -9.32 1.57
C PHE A 102 -8.59 -10.14 2.64
N SER A 103 -7.29 -10.35 2.46
CA SER A 103 -6.43 -10.91 3.50
C SER A 103 -5.04 -10.27 3.46
N ILE A 104 -4.41 -10.16 4.63
CA ILE A 104 -3.04 -9.67 4.77
C ILE A 104 -2.11 -10.87 4.88
N GLY A 105 -1.04 -10.83 4.09
CA GLY A 105 0.03 -11.79 4.10
C GLY A 105 1.25 -11.32 4.89
N HIS A 106 1.80 -12.25 5.66
CA HIS A 106 3.00 -12.03 6.46
C HIS A 106 4.13 -12.95 5.99
N ALA A 107 5.35 -12.43 6.00
CA ALA A 107 6.56 -13.21 5.76
C ALA A 107 7.30 -13.44 7.09
N HIS A 108 7.97 -14.58 7.19
CA HIS A 108 8.84 -14.86 8.34
C HIS A 108 10.17 -14.11 8.23
N ALA A 109 10.61 -13.50 9.33
CA ALA A 109 11.90 -12.85 9.46
C ALA A 109 12.99 -13.83 9.94
N ASP A 110 13.17 -14.94 9.22
CA ASP A 110 13.97 -16.08 9.69
C ASP A 110 15.46 -15.78 9.88
N HIS A 111 15.98 -14.77 9.17
CA HIS A 111 17.37 -14.35 9.26
C HIS A 111 17.73 -13.67 10.60
N ARG A 112 16.74 -13.31 11.42
CA ARG A 112 16.96 -12.64 12.72
C ARG A 112 15.83 -12.93 13.70
N ARG A 113 16.13 -13.72 14.74
CA ARG A 113 15.23 -13.86 15.89
C ARG A 113 15.31 -12.60 16.76
N ILE A 114 14.27 -11.77 16.72
CA ILE A 114 14.17 -10.53 17.51
C ILE A 114 13.39 -10.81 18.80
N PHE A 115 12.24 -11.47 18.67
CA PHE A 115 11.39 -11.90 19.78
C PHE A 115 11.66 -13.38 20.05
N LEU A 116 12.45 -13.64 21.09
CA LEU A 116 12.95 -14.99 21.41
C LEU A 116 11.90 -15.91 22.04
N ALA A 117 10.92 -15.32 22.74
CA ALA A 117 9.85 -16.06 23.40
C ALA A 117 8.62 -16.30 22.51
N SER A 118 8.64 -15.76 21.28
CA SER A 118 7.54 -15.85 20.33
C SER A 118 7.68 -17.05 19.41
N GLU A 119 6.54 -17.61 18.99
CA GLU A 119 6.47 -18.74 18.06
C GLU A 119 6.98 -18.37 16.67
N ALA A 120 6.77 -17.12 16.25
CA ALA A 120 7.24 -16.59 14.97
C ALA A 120 7.64 -15.12 15.06
N ASN A 121 8.53 -14.71 14.17
CA ASN A 121 8.88 -13.31 13.92
C ASN A 121 8.38 -12.98 12.51
N LEU A 122 7.37 -12.13 12.41
CA LEU A 122 6.63 -11.86 11.17
C LEU A 122 6.85 -10.43 10.68
N ILE A 123 6.64 -10.21 9.39
CA ILE A 123 6.62 -8.91 8.72
C ILE A 123 5.40 -8.86 7.81
N ALA A 124 4.61 -7.79 7.87
CA ALA A 124 3.49 -7.59 6.96
C ALA A 124 4.02 -7.20 5.58
N THR A 125 3.66 -7.94 4.53
CA THR A 125 4.32 -7.81 3.22
C THR A 125 3.36 -7.52 2.09
N TYR A 126 2.22 -8.21 2.06
CA TYR A 126 1.29 -8.12 0.94
C TYR A 126 -0.15 -8.22 1.41
N ILE A 127 -1.06 -7.95 0.49
CA ILE A 127 -2.47 -8.30 0.58
C ILE A 127 -2.86 -9.19 -0.58
N LYS A 128 -3.86 -10.03 -0.36
CA LYS A 128 -4.56 -10.74 -1.42
C LYS A 128 -5.96 -10.20 -1.51
N VAL A 129 -6.36 -9.80 -2.71
CA VAL A 129 -7.68 -9.25 -2.98
C VAL A 129 -8.26 -9.92 -4.20
N SER A 130 -9.54 -10.32 -4.11
CA SER A 130 -10.32 -10.69 -5.29
C SER A 130 -11.41 -9.65 -5.52
N THR A 131 -11.82 -9.49 -6.77
CA THR A 131 -12.94 -8.62 -7.16
C THR A 131 -14.03 -9.45 -7.82
N ASP A 132 -15.19 -8.85 -8.09
CA ASP A 132 -16.29 -9.49 -8.80
C ASP A 132 -15.91 -9.96 -10.22
N ARG A 133 -14.97 -9.24 -10.86
CA ARG A 133 -14.63 -9.41 -12.29
C ARG A 133 -13.26 -10.02 -12.54
N TYR A 134 -12.36 -9.97 -11.58
CA TYR A 134 -10.96 -10.37 -11.76
C TYR A 134 -10.51 -11.38 -10.71
N PRO A 135 -9.63 -12.33 -11.09
CA PRO A 135 -9.08 -13.32 -10.17
C PRO A 135 -8.35 -12.66 -9.00
N GLU A 136 -8.13 -13.41 -7.93
CA GLU A 136 -7.35 -12.97 -6.77
C GLU A 136 -5.96 -12.50 -7.20
N VAL A 137 -5.58 -11.28 -6.84
CA VAL A 137 -4.25 -10.71 -7.08
C VAL A 137 -3.54 -10.44 -5.76
N THR A 138 -2.22 -10.56 -5.78
CA THR A 138 -1.34 -10.21 -4.66
C THR A 138 -0.79 -8.80 -4.87
N ILE A 139 -0.97 -7.91 -3.90
CA ILE A 139 -0.45 -6.53 -3.98
C ILE A 139 0.62 -6.36 -2.90
N SER A 140 1.81 -5.91 -3.29
CA SER A 140 2.87 -5.53 -2.35
C SER A 140 2.44 -4.28 -1.57
N LEU A 141 2.34 -4.38 -0.24
CA LEU A 141 1.98 -3.24 0.59
C LEU A 141 3.02 -2.14 0.47
N PHE A 142 4.30 -2.50 0.56
CA PHE A 142 5.39 -1.55 0.42
C PHE A 142 5.45 -0.95 -0.98
N GLY A 143 5.47 -1.78 -2.02
CA GLY A 143 5.60 -1.29 -3.39
C GLY A 143 4.46 -0.34 -3.81
N LEU A 144 3.24 -0.59 -3.31
CA LEU A 144 2.10 0.29 -3.50
C LEU A 144 2.32 1.68 -2.87
N VAL A 145 2.70 1.73 -1.59
CA VAL A 145 2.86 3.01 -0.87
C VAL A 145 4.14 3.74 -1.26
N ASP A 146 5.21 3.02 -1.58
CA ASP A 146 6.46 3.56 -2.11
C ASP A 146 6.22 4.28 -3.44
N CYS A 147 5.47 3.64 -4.35
CA CYS A 147 5.09 4.25 -5.62
C CYS A 147 4.34 5.57 -5.41
N PHE A 148 3.38 5.61 -4.47
CA PHE A 148 2.68 6.86 -4.15
C PHE A 148 3.65 7.94 -3.65
N LEU A 149 4.46 7.61 -2.64
CA LEU A 149 5.33 8.58 -1.98
C LEU A 149 6.43 9.12 -2.89
N ASN A 150 7.01 8.26 -3.75
CA ASN A 150 8.20 8.60 -4.53
C ASN A 150 7.91 8.92 -5.99
N ARG A 151 6.82 8.40 -6.58
CA ARG A 151 6.49 8.60 -8.01
C ARG A 151 5.26 9.47 -8.18
N VAL A 152 4.14 9.13 -7.53
CA VAL A 152 2.88 9.89 -7.67
C VAL A 152 3.03 11.32 -7.16
N LEU A 153 3.55 11.51 -5.93
CA LEU A 153 3.72 12.86 -5.37
C LEU A 153 4.68 13.72 -6.21
N HIS A 154 5.69 13.11 -6.83
CA HIS A 154 6.58 13.82 -7.76
C HIS A 154 5.81 14.34 -8.98
N LYS A 155 5.02 13.46 -9.62
CA LYS A 155 4.17 13.84 -10.77
C LYS A 155 3.10 14.87 -10.42
N VAL A 156 2.52 14.80 -9.22
CA VAL A 156 1.60 15.83 -8.74
C VAL A 156 2.30 17.19 -8.67
N ARG A 157 3.52 17.27 -8.13
CA ARG A 157 4.29 18.53 -8.05
C ARG A 157 4.64 19.09 -9.42
N GLU A 158 4.99 18.22 -10.37
CA GLU A 158 5.26 18.63 -11.76
C GLU A 158 4.01 19.24 -12.44
N ARG A 159 2.85 18.57 -12.33
CA ARG A 159 1.62 19.01 -13.03
C ARG A 159 0.88 20.13 -12.32
N HIS A 160 0.93 20.15 -10.99
CA HIS A 160 0.16 21.06 -10.14
C HIS A 160 1.06 21.80 -9.16
N PRO A 161 2.02 22.62 -9.63
CA PRO A 161 3.03 23.27 -8.79
C PRO A 161 2.46 24.28 -7.79
N ARG A 162 1.18 24.65 -7.93
CA ARG A 162 0.47 25.57 -7.04
C ARG A 162 -0.07 24.92 -5.76
N LEU A 163 -0.19 23.59 -5.74
CA LEU A 163 -0.68 22.85 -4.57
C LEU A 163 0.37 22.86 -3.46
N ARG A 164 -0.07 22.94 -2.20
CA ARG A 164 0.80 23.01 -1.02
C ARG A 164 0.56 21.81 -0.10
N PHE A 165 1.49 20.85 -0.11
CA PHE A 165 1.41 19.57 0.63
C PHE A 165 2.77 18.91 0.90
#